data_AF-A0A2W4LCB9-F1
#
_entry.id   AF-A0A2W4LCB9-F1
#
_cell.length_a   1.000
_cell.length_b   1.000
_cell.length_c   1.000
_cell.angle_alpha   90.00
_cell.angle_beta   90.00
_cell.angle_gamma   90.00
#
_symmetry.space_group_name_H-M   'P 1'
#
loop_
_entity.id
_entity.type
_entity.pdbx_description
1 polymer ?
#
loop_
_entity_poly.entity_id
_entity_poly.type
_entity_poly.pdbx_seq_one_letter_code
_entity_poly.pdbx_strand_id
1 'polypeptide(L)'
;MSVSLSAGTEAPAPERALGSLPSTDAEIRRNIAARRARGAVWRWLFAGALAFGILALATLLCTVVDGAFGLAVYEHSVDPRELSDRSLEELSQPELVEIFRANVSAGLFRRYDRERPLAERSAEDVRELIYERVVERRVVASYGLGESLLRRAAVERETAERHPGGVLEWRSWVSLDFLTRPMSSVPERAGIRTALLGSVWMIALTMLIAFPVGVAAAIYLEEYAGRCWWNRLIETNINNLAGVPSIIYGMLG
;
A
#
# COMPACT_ATOMS: atom_id res chain seq x y z
N MET A 1 -70.99 31.76 58.31
CA MET A 1 -71.62 31.14 57.11
C MET A 1 -70.62 31.28 55.96
N SER A 2 -69.95 30.16 55.68
CA SER A 2 -69.24 29.75 54.45
C SER A 2 -68.31 30.73 53.72
N VAL A 3 -67.01 30.54 53.97
CA VAL A 3 -65.90 30.83 53.05
C VAL A 3 -65.99 29.85 51.86
N SER A 4 -66.08 30.37 50.63
CA SER A 4 -66.02 29.56 49.41
C SER A 4 -64.78 29.97 48.61
N LEU A 5 -63.74 29.14 48.71
CA LEU A 5 -62.54 29.17 47.87
C LEU A 5 -62.94 28.78 46.43
N SER A 6 -62.77 29.71 45.49
CA SER A 6 -62.90 29.44 44.06
C SER A 6 -61.67 28.64 43.59
N ALA A 7 -61.78 27.31 43.59
CA ALA A 7 -60.79 26.42 43.02
C ALA A 7 -60.69 26.66 41.50
N GLY A 8 -59.45 26.87 41.03
CA GLY A 8 -59.15 27.01 39.62
C GLY A 8 -59.50 25.74 38.84
N THR A 9 -60.27 25.88 37.77
CA THR A 9 -60.41 24.86 36.74
C THR A 9 -59.26 24.99 35.75
N GLU A 10 -58.08 24.50 36.13
CA GLU A 10 -57.11 24.05 35.13
C GLU A 10 -57.57 22.68 34.64
N ALA A 11 -57.93 22.60 33.35
CA ALA A 11 -58.15 21.33 32.69
C ALA A 11 -56.87 20.49 32.81
N PRO A 12 -56.96 19.19 33.16
CA PRO A 12 -55.78 18.35 33.27
C PRO A 12 -55.06 18.32 31.92
N ALA A 13 -53.78 18.70 31.92
CA ALA A 13 -52.93 18.62 30.74
C ALA A 13 -52.94 17.17 30.23
N PRO A 14 -53.12 16.93 28.91
CA PRO A 14 -53.22 15.57 28.40
C PRO A 14 -51.92 14.83 28.68
N GLU A 15 -52.05 13.75 29.44
CA GLU A 15 -50.98 12.81 29.77
C GLU A 15 -50.42 12.27 28.45
N ARG A 16 -49.21 12.73 28.06
CA ARG A 16 -48.54 12.25 26.84
C ARG A 16 -48.15 10.80 27.06
N ALA A 17 -49.05 9.89 26.69
CA ALA A 17 -48.76 8.48 26.57
C ALA A 17 -47.58 8.30 25.59
N LEU A 18 -46.41 8.00 26.14
CA LEU A 18 -45.22 7.56 25.43
C LEU A 18 -45.61 6.33 24.59
N GLY A 19 -45.88 6.54 23.30
CA GLY A 19 -46.25 5.49 22.36
C GLY A 19 -47.61 5.64 21.66
N SER A 20 -48.38 6.71 21.91
CA SER A 20 -49.60 6.95 21.13
C SER A 20 -49.27 7.34 19.68
N LEU A 21 -49.86 6.62 18.72
CA LEU A 21 -49.75 6.96 17.31
C LEU A 21 -50.36 8.35 17.10
N PRO A 22 -49.75 9.23 16.27
CA PRO A 22 -50.25 10.57 16.05
C PRO A 22 -51.70 10.52 15.56
N SER A 23 -52.62 11.05 16.34
CA SER A 23 -54.07 10.91 16.13
C SER A 23 -54.66 11.96 15.19
N THR A 24 -53.87 12.97 14.80
CA THR A 24 -54.36 14.11 14.00
C THR A 24 -53.51 14.29 12.74
N ASP A 25 -54.16 14.50 11.59
CA ASP A 25 -53.50 14.73 10.29
C ASP A 25 -52.47 15.87 10.33
N ALA A 26 -52.70 16.89 11.15
CA ALA A 26 -51.78 18.01 11.35
C ALA A 26 -50.46 17.57 12.02
N GLU A 27 -50.53 16.68 13.01
CA GLU A 27 -49.35 16.14 13.72
C GLU A 27 -48.57 15.17 12.84
N ILE A 28 -49.28 14.32 12.07
CA ILE A 28 -48.68 13.42 11.08
C ILE A 28 -47.90 14.23 10.04
N ARG A 29 -48.52 15.26 9.44
CA ARG A 29 -47.86 16.11 8.43
C ARG A 29 -46.64 16.84 8.99
N ARG A 30 -46.72 17.36 10.22
CA ARG A 30 -45.59 18.04 10.88
C ARG A 30 -44.44 17.07 11.16
N ASN A 31 -44.73 15.86 11.66
CA ASN A 31 -43.72 14.84 11.93
C ASN A 31 -43.07 14.32 10.65
N ILE A 32 -43.84 14.11 9.57
CA ILE A 32 -43.30 13.70 8.26
C ILE A 32 -42.43 14.81 7.66
N ALA A 33 -42.86 16.07 7.70
CA ALA A 33 -42.06 17.20 7.20
C ALA A 33 -40.74 17.34 7.97
N ALA A 34 -40.77 17.26 9.30
CA ALA A 34 -39.56 17.30 10.14
C ALA A 34 -38.63 16.10 9.91
N ARG A 35 -39.16 14.92 9.59
CA ARG A 35 -38.37 13.73 9.22
C ARG A 35 -37.78 13.86 7.82
N ARG A 36 -38.53 14.39 6.84
CA ARG A 36 -38.03 14.63 5.48
C ARG A 36 -36.90 15.67 5.47
N ALA A 37 -37.03 16.75 6.24
CA ALA A 37 -35.97 17.74 6.39
C ALA A 37 -34.70 17.14 7.00
N ARG A 38 -34.83 16.41 8.12
CA ARG A 38 -33.71 15.69 8.73
C ARG A 38 -33.09 14.64 7.80
N GLY A 39 -33.91 13.87 7.10
CA GLY A 39 -33.45 12.89 6.12
C GLY A 39 -32.73 13.53 4.93
N ALA A 40 -33.16 14.70 4.48
CA ALA A 40 -32.45 15.46 3.45
C ALA A 40 -31.08 15.93 3.93
N VAL A 41 -30.97 16.43 5.17
CA VAL A 41 -29.68 16.80 5.76
C VAL A 41 -28.74 15.60 5.84
N TRP A 42 -29.20 14.47 6.38
CA TRP A 42 -28.40 13.24 6.43
C TRP A 42 -27.98 12.75 5.05
N ARG A 43 -28.89 12.79 4.06
CA ARG A 43 -28.56 12.42 2.68
C ARG A 43 -27.46 13.29 2.09
N TRP A 44 -27.49 14.60 2.33
CA TRP A 44 -26.44 15.51 1.89
C TRP A 44 -25.12 15.29 2.63
N LEU A 45 -25.16 15.00 3.93
CA LEU A 45 -23.95 14.62 4.69
C LEU A 45 -23.32 13.34 4.14
N PHE A 46 -24.10 12.28 3.90
CA PHE A 46 -23.61 11.04 3.32
C PHE A 46 -23.08 11.24 1.90
N ALA A 47 -23.81 11.99 1.06
CA ALA A 47 -23.36 12.30 -0.29
C ALA A 47 -22.06 13.13 -0.29
N GLY A 48 -21.94 14.09 0.63
CA GLY A 48 -20.73 14.89 0.82
C GLY A 48 -19.55 14.04 1.27
N ALA A 49 -19.74 13.14 2.24
CA ALA A 49 -18.73 12.21 2.70
C ALA A 49 -18.26 11.27 1.58
N LEU A 50 -19.18 10.75 0.77
CA LEU A 50 -18.87 9.93 -0.39
C LEU A 50 -18.09 10.72 -1.45
N ALA A 51 -18.52 11.94 -1.77
CA ALA A 51 -17.84 12.80 -2.73
C ALA A 51 -16.42 13.15 -2.27
N PHE A 52 -16.24 13.46 -0.99
CA PHE A 52 -14.92 13.67 -0.39
C PHE A 52 -14.05 12.42 -0.51
N GLY A 53 -14.59 11.24 -0.19
CA GLY A 53 -13.88 9.96 -0.33
C GLY A 53 -13.45 9.68 -1.77
N ILE A 54 -14.32 9.94 -2.75
CA ILE A 54 -14.00 9.80 -4.17
C ILE A 54 -12.91 10.78 -4.58
N LEU A 55 -13.00 12.04 -4.17
CA LEU A 55 -11.99 13.06 -4.47
C LEU A 55 -10.63 12.67 -3.88
N ALA A 56 -10.61 12.26 -2.61
CA ALA A 56 -9.39 11.82 -1.93
C ALA A 56 -8.77 10.60 -2.64
N LEU A 57 -9.58 9.61 -3.02
CA LEU A 57 -9.12 8.44 -3.76
C LEU A 57 -8.59 8.82 -5.15
N ALA A 58 -9.27 9.73 -5.85
CA ALA A 58 -8.83 10.22 -7.15
C ALA A 58 -7.49 10.95 -7.05
N THR A 59 -7.33 11.83 -6.05
CA THR A 59 -6.05 12.51 -5.78
C THR A 59 -4.96 11.50 -5.46
N LEU A 60 -5.23 10.52 -4.59
CA LEU A 60 -4.27 9.47 -4.27
C LEU A 60 -3.86 8.70 -5.53
N LEU A 61 -4.82 8.31 -6.36
CA LEU A 61 -4.54 7.60 -7.60
C LEU A 61 -3.68 8.44 -8.55
N CYS A 62 -3.98 9.74 -8.70
CA CYS A 62 -3.15 10.64 -9.48
C CYS A 62 -1.72 10.73 -8.93
N THR A 63 -1.54 10.83 -7.61
CA THR A 63 -0.18 10.86 -7.01
C THR A 63 0.58 9.55 -7.21
N VAL A 64 -0.12 8.41 -7.15
CA VAL A 64 0.50 7.10 -7.38
C VAL A 64 0.93 6.95 -8.83
N VAL A 65 0.06 7.32 -9.78
CA VAL A 65 0.39 7.28 -11.21
C VAL A 65 1.53 8.24 -11.54
N ASP A 66 1.51 9.45 -10.95
CA ASP A 66 2.57 10.44 -11.14
C ASP A 66 3.93 9.93 -10.64
N GLY A 67 3.98 9.25 -9.50
CA GLY A 67 5.21 8.64 -8.99
C GLY A 67 5.63 7.35 -9.70
N ALA A 68 4.70 6.63 -10.32
CA ALA A 68 4.97 5.33 -10.95
C ALA A 68 5.62 5.42 -12.34
N PHE A 69 5.43 6.53 -13.05
CA PHE A 69 5.87 6.72 -14.42
C PHE A 69 6.53 8.09 -14.60
N GLY A 70 7.59 8.16 -15.40
CA GLY A 70 8.21 9.44 -15.73
C GLY A 70 9.60 9.31 -16.30
N LEU A 71 10.39 10.38 -16.21
CA LEU A 71 11.78 10.42 -16.63
C LEU A 71 12.70 10.14 -15.45
N ALA A 72 13.72 9.33 -15.69
CA ALA A 72 14.81 9.10 -14.75
C ALA A 72 16.14 9.50 -15.39
N VAL A 73 17.00 10.12 -14.60
CA VAL A 73 18.36 10.50 -14.98
C VAL A 73 19.28 9.37 -14.58
N TYR A 74 19.94 8.78 -15.58
CA TYR A 74 20.93 7.75 -15.38
C TYR A 74 22.32 8.35 -15.52
N GLU A 75 23.13 8.24 -14.47
CA GLU A 75 24.56 8.52 -14.53
C GLU A 75 25.33 7.22 -14.30
N HIS A 76 26.50 7.11 -14.93
CA HIS A 76 27.42 6.04 -14.63
C HIS A 76 28.04 6.30 -13.25
N SER A 77 28.03 5.29 -12.37
CA SER A 77 28.60 5.47 -11.02
C SER A 77 30.08 5.82 -11.05
N VAL A 78 30.81 5.33 -12.05
CA VAL A 78 32.19 5.71 -12.39
C VAL A 78 32.30 5.68 -13.91
N ASP A 79 32.83 6.74 -14.53
CA ASP A 79 33.06 6.75 -15.98
C ASP A 79 34.17 5.72 -16.32
N PRO A 80 34.00 4.85 -17.33
CA PRO A 80 35.05 3.93 -17.77
C PRO A 80 36.41 4.58 -17.99
N ARG A 81 36.43 5.86 -18.37
CA ARG A 81 37.64 6.64 -18.63
C ARG A 81 38.35 7.11 -17.36
N GLU A 82 37.66 7.14 -16.22
CA GLU A 82 38.27 7.45 -14.92
C GLU A 82 38.92 6.22 -14.28
N LEU A 83 38.54 5.01 -14.71
CA LEU A 83 39.07 3.76 -14.16
C LEU A 83 40.50 3.45 -14.65
N SER A 84 40.86 3.90 -15.86
CA SER A 84 42.21 3.74 -16.41
C SER A 84 42.47 4.67 -17.60
N ASP A 85 43.73 5.08 -17.78
CA ASP A 85 44.19 5.89 -18.93
C ASP A 85 44.03 5.16 -20.28
N ARG A 86 43.97 3.82 -20.26
CA ARG A 86 43.74 2.95 -21.43
C ARG A 86 42.32 2.39 -21.39
N SER A 87 41.81 1.93 -22.53
CA SER A 87 40.51 1.26 -22.58
C SER A 87 40.52 -0.01 -21.72
N LEU A 88 39.42 -0.28 -20.99
CA LEU A 88 39.24 -1.51 -20.21
C LEU A 88 39.39 -2.78 -21.05
N GLU A 89 39.24 -2.68 -22.37
CA GLU A 89 39.41 -3.79 -23.31
C GLU A 89 40.87 -4.17 -23.58
N GLU A 90 41.80 -3.26 -23.31
CA GLU A 90 43.24 -3.44 -23.55
C GLU A 90 43.98 -3.88 -22.28
N LEU A 91 43.30 -3.89 -21.14
CA LEU A 91 43.87 -4.23 -19.84
C LEU A 91 44.01 -5.74 -19.67
N SER A 92 45.09 -6.14 -19.02
CA SER A 92 45.32 -7.51 -18.61
C SER A 92 44.41 -7.89 -17.44
N GLN A 93 44.15 -9.20 -17.29
CA GLN A 93 43.32 -9.72 -16.20
C GLN A 93 43.76 -9.25 -14.80
N PRO A 94 45.06 -9.25 -14.43
CA PRO A 94 45.49 -8.77 -13.11
C PRO A 94 45.16 -7.29 -12.88
N GLU A 95 45.33 -6.44 -13.91
CA GLU A 95 44.98 -5.02 -13.84
C GLU A 95 43.47 -4.81 -13.63
N LEU A 96 42.64 -5.60 -14.32
CA LEU A 96 41.18 -5.56 -14.13
C LEU A 96 40.78 -6.00 -12.71
N VAL A 97 41.44 -7.00 -12.13
CA VAL A 97 41.17 -7.44 -10.75
C VAL A 97 41.57 -6.35 -9.74
N GLU A 98 42.67 -5.63 -9.98
CA GLU A 98 43.11 -4.49 -9.17
C GLU A 98 42.06 -3.36 -9.21
N ILE A 99 41.61 -2.97 -10.41
CA ILE A 99 40.57 -1.96 -10.61
C ILE A 99 39.27 -2.38 -9.92
N PHE A 100 38.85 -3.63 -10.09
CA PHE A 100 37.66 -4.16 -9.44
C PHE A 100 37.80 -4.08 -7.91
N ARG A 101 38.94 -4.50 -7.34
CA ARG A 101 39.21 -4.42 -5.90
C ARG A 101 39.17 -2.99 -5.37
N ALA A 102 39.74 -2.03 -6.11
CA ALA A 102 39.82 -0.63 -5.71
C ALA A 102 38.44 0.06 -5.70
N ASN A 103 37.52 -0.39 -6.56
CA ASN A 103 36.23 0.28 -6.76
C ASN A 103 35.03 -0.45 -6.11
N VAL A 104 35.25 -1.61 -5.47
CA VAL A 104 34.19 -2.33 -4.76
C VAL A 104 34.47 -2.46 -3.26
N SER A 105 33.41 -2.61 -2.46
CA SER A 105 33.58 -2.88 -1.03
C SER A 105 34.34 -4.20 -0.79
N ALA A 106 35.15 -4.24 0.28
CA ALA A 106 35.88 -5.45 0.66
C ALA A 106 34.96 -6.67 0.90
N GLY A 107 33.71 -6.43 1.31
CA GLY A 107 32.70 -7.48 1.43
C GLY A 107 32.29 -8.08 0.07
N LEU A 108 32.04 -7.21 -0.93
CA LEU A 108 31.67 -7.64 -2.28
C LEU A 108 32.82 -8.40 -2.96
N PHE A 109 34.05 -7.88 -2.86
CA PHE A 109 35.24 -8.55 -3.40
C PHE A 109 35.38 -9.98 -2.84
N ARG A 110 35.34 -10.12 -1.50
CA ARG A 110 35.45 -11.43 -0.83
C ARG A 110 34.32 -12.39 -1.22
N ARG A 111 33.12 -11.89 -1.48
CA ARG A 111 31.99 -12.72 -1.91
C ARG A 111 32.26 -13.33 -3.28
N TYR A 112 32.62 -12.51 -4.26
CA TYR A 112 32.89 -13.00 -5.62
C TYR A 112 34.10 -13.93 -5.67
N ASP A 113 35.15 -13.61 -4.89
CA ASP A 113 36.36 -14.42 -4.81
C ASP A 113 36.07 -15.79 -4.15
N ARG A 114 35.14 -15.86 -3.20
CA ARG A 114 34.67 -17.11 -2.60
C ARG A 114 33.80 -17.95 -3.55
N GLU A 115 32.96 -17.31 -4.35
CA GLU A 115 32.09 -18.01 -5.32
C GLU A 115 32.92 -18.60 -6.48
N ARG A 116 33.85 -17.81 -7.05
CA ARG A 116 34.88 -18.27 -7.99
C ARG A 116 36.06 -17.27 -7.97
N PRO A 117 37.27 -17.70 -7.61
CA PRO A 117 38.42 -16.81 -7.47
C PRO A 117 38.61 -15.92 -8.69
N LEU A 118 38.78 -14.61 -8.47
CA LEU A 118 38.88 -13.64 -9.58
C LEU A 118 40.14 -13.87 -10.45
N ALA A 119 41.19 -14.44 -9.85
CA ALA A 119 42.40 -14.85 -10.55
C ALA A 119 42.21 -16.03 -11.51
N GLU A 120 41.14 -16.81 -11.36
CA GLU A 120 40.82 -17.97 -12.21
C GLU A 120 39.75 -17.63 -13.28
N ARG A 121 39.28 -16.40 -13.30
CA ARG A 121 38.30 -15.90 -14.28
C ARG A 121 39.00 -15.38 -15.54
N SER A 122 38.33 -15.41 -16.68
CA SER A 122 38.90 -14.79 -17.88
C SER A 122 38.98 -13.26 -17.70
N ALA A 123 39.84 -12.58 -18.47
CA ALA A 123 39.86 -11.11 -18.49
C ALA A 123 38.50 -10.53 -18.90
N GLU A 124 37.76 -11.25 -19.73
CA GLU A 124 36.40 -10.89 -20.17
C GLU A 124 35.39 -10.98 -19.03
N ASP A 125 35.39 -12.08 -18.27
CA ASP A 125 34.50 -12.27 -17.10
C ASP A 125 34.71 -11.15 -16.05
N VAL A 126 35.97 -10.78 -15.78
CA VAL A 126 36.28 -9.73 -14.79
C VAL A 126 35.86 -8.35 -15.31
N ARG A 127 36.05 -8.09 -16.61
CA ARG A 127 35.60 -6.86 -17.26
C ARG A 127 34.08 -6.74 -17.26
N GLU A 128 33.34 -7.81 -17.51
CA GLU A 128 31.87 -7.81 -17.38
C GLU A 128 31.44 -7.47 -15.95
N LEU A 129 32.10 -8.01 -14.93
CA LEU A 129 31.82 -7.66 -13.54
C LEU A 129 32.07 -6.18 -13.23
N ILE A 130 33.15 -5.60 -13.77
CA ILE A 130 33.43 -4.17 -13.64
C ILE A 130 32.33 -3.36 -14.31
N TYR A 131 31.89 -3.73 -15.51
CA TYR A 131 30.78 -3.06 -16.17
C TYR A 131 29.46 -3.19 -15.39
N GLU A 132 29.19 -4.35 -14.79
CA GLU A 132 27.96 -4.61 -14.05
C GLU A 132 27.92 -3.97 -12.65
N ARG A 133 29.08 -3.76 -12.02
CA ARG A 133 29.18 -3.37 -10.60
C ARG A 133 29.93 -2.10 -10.29
N VAL A 134 30.78 -1.63 -11.20
CA VAL A 134 31.53 -0.38 -11.02
C VAL A 134 30.99 0.69 -11.97
N VAL A 135 30.74 0.33 -13.23
CA VAL A 135 30.22 1.25 -14.27
C VAL A 135 28.69 1.29 -14.30
N GLU A 136 28.02 0.72 -13.29
CA GLU A 136 26.57 0.57 -13.33
C GLU A 136 25.83 1.90 -13.54
N ARG A 137 24.84 1.89 -14.45
CA ARG A 137 23.95 3.04 -14.67
C ARG A 137 23.01 3.14 -13.49
N ARG A 138 23.22 4.15 -12.64
CA ARG A 138 22.39 4.38 -11.46
C ARG A 138 21.41 5.51 -11.72
N VAL A 139 20.21 5.39 -11.15
CA VAL A 139 19.23 6.48 -11.17
C VAL A 139 19.64 7.50 -10.11
N VAL A 140 20.03 8.70 -10.54
CA VAL A 140 20.46 9.77 -9.62
C VAL A 140 19.30 10.74 -9.32
N ALA A 141 18.41 10.92 -10.30
CA ALA A 141 17.20 11.71 -10.14
C ALA A 141 16.02 11.07 -10.88
N SER A 142 14.80 11.28 -10.37
CA SER A 142 13.56 10.82 -11.00
C SER A 142 12.52 11.93 -10.95
N TYR A 143 11.82 12.12 -12.06
CA TYR A 143 10.77 13.12 -12.22
C TYR A 143 9.43 12.42 -12.44
N GLY A 144 8.38 12.92 -11.81
CA GLY A 144 7.04 12.37 -11.94
C GLY A 144 6.46 12.53 -13.35
N LEU A 145 5.35 11.85 -13.63
CA LEU A 145 4.70 11.81 -14.93
C LEU A 145 4.33 13.21 -15.43
N GLY A 146 3.71 14.03 -14.58
CA GLY A 146 3.24 15.37 -14.90
C GLY A 146 4.39 16.30 -15.25
N GLU A 147 5.50 16.25 -14.51
CA GLU A 147 6.69 17.04 -14.82
C GLU A 147 7.36 16.57 -16.10
N SER A 148 7.44 15.25 -16.28
CA SER A 148 8.04 14.61 -17.45
C SER A 148 7.29 14.93 -18.76
N LEU A 149 5.98 15.08 -18.69
CA LEU A 149 5.14 15.37 -19.86
C LEU A 149 4.93 16.87 -20.08
N LEU A 150 4.56 17.63 -19.03
CA LEU A 150 4.16 19.03 -19.16
C LEU A 150 5.32 20.02 -19.02
N ARG A 151 6.41 19.61 -18.35
CA ARG A 151 7.57 20.48 -18.03
C ARG A 151 8.88 19.87 -18.52
N ARG A 152 8.86 19.07 -19.58
CA ARG A 152 10.03 18.37 -20.13
C ARG A 152 11.23 19.29 -20.38
N ALA A 153 11.01 20.47 -20.97
CA ALA A 153 12.08 21.44 -21.24
C ALA A 153 12.69 22.07 -19.97
N ALA A 154 11.99 22.04 -18.83
CA ALA A 154 12.57 22.42 -17.55
C ALA A 154 13.41 21.28 -16.97
N VAL A 155 12.90 20.04 -17.06
CA VAL A 155 13.61 18.83 -16.65
C VAL A 155 14.93 18.65 -17.39
N GLU A 156 14.94 18.87 -18.72
CA GLU A 156 16.15 18.77 -19.53
C GLU A 156 17.20 19.82 -19.14
N ARG A 157 16.77 21.05 -18.83
CA ARG A 157 17.68 22.11 -18.34
C ARG A 157 18.23 21.80 -16.96
N GLU A 158 17.37 21.41 -16.02
CA GLU A 158 17.77 21.05 -14.66
C GLU A 158 18.72 19.85 -14.65
N THR A 159 18.49 18.88 -15.52
CA THR A 159 19.39 17.74 -15.71
C THR A 159 20.71 18.19 -16.29
N ALA A 160 20.74 19.03 -17.33
CA ALA A 160 21.99 19.54 -17.89
C ALA A 160 22.81 20.36 -16.88
N GLU A 161 22.14 21.08 -15.97
CA GLU A 161 22.80 21.90 -14.93
C GLU A 161 23.33 21.06 -13.75
N ARG A 162 22.54 20.11 -13.24
CA ARG A 162 22.89 19.32 -12.06
C ARG A 162 23.63 18.02 -12.38
N HIS A 163 23.38 17.48 -13.56
CA HIS A 163 23.77 16.13 -14.00
C HIS A 163 24.32 16.18 -15.44
N PRO A 164 25.47 16.82 -15.68
CA PRO A 164 26.00 17.06 -17.03
C PRO A 164 26.35 15.75 -17.79
N GLY A 165 26.56 14.63 -17.08
CA GLY A 165 26.74 13.30 -17.66
C GLY A 165 25.48 12.43 -17.65
N GLY A 166 24.36 12.97 -17.18
CA GLY A 166 23.11 12.26 -16.99
C GLY A 166 22.33 12.06 -18.30
N VAL A 167 21.95 10.81 -18.57
CA VAL A 167 21.07 10.47 -19.69
C VAL A 167 19.63 10.36 -19.18
N LEU A 168 18.73 11.12 -19.78
CA LEU A 168 17.30 11.05 -19.50
C LEU A 168 16.66 9.88 -20.26
N GLU A 169 16.07 8.95 -19.52
CA GLU A 169 15.29 7.87 -20.12
C GLU A 169 13.94 7.73 -19.43
N TRP A 170 12.94 7.31 -20.20
CA TRP A 170 11.63 6.97 -19.66
C TRP A 170 11.71 5.73 -18.79
N ARG A 171 11.17 5.82 -17.58
CA ARG A 171 11.14 4.72 -16.62
C ARG A 171 9.71 4.44 -16.16
N SER A 172 9.35 3.16 -16.20
CA SER A 172 8.17 2.62 -15.53
C SER A 172 8.62 1.81 -14.31
N TRP A 173 8.20 2.23 -13.12
CA TRP A 173 8.47 1.49 -11.89
C TRP A 173 7.55 0.27 -11.76
N VAL A 174 6.36 0.34 -12.36
CA VAL A 174 5.44 -0.79 -12.49
C VAL A 174 5.77 -1.54 -13.78
N SER A 175 6.43 -2.69 -13.65
CA SER A 175 6.83 -3.52 -14.78
C SER A 175 6.69 -5.01 -14.44
N LEU A 176 6.68 -5.87 -15.45
CA LEU A 176 6.73 -7.32 -15.23
C LEU A 176 8.00 -7.73 -14.46
N ASP A 177 9.11 -7.03 -14.70
CA ASP A 177 10.34 -7.18 -13.93
C ASP A 177 10.15 -6.87 -12.44
N PHE A 178 9.41 -5.82 -12.10
CA PHE A 178 9.11 -5.48 -10.71
C PHE A 178 8.31 -6.60 -10.00
N LEU A 179 7.39 -7.27 -10.71
CA LEU A 179 6.62 -8.38 -10.16
C LEU A 179 7.43 -9.67 -10.00
N THR A 180 8.43 -9.89 -10.86
CA THR A 180 9.18 -11.16 -10.94
C THR A 180 10.55 -11.12 -10.27
N ARG A 181 11.11 -9.93 -10.03
CA ARG A 181 12.39 -9.77 -9.31
C ARG A 181 12.20 -9.92 -7.79
N PRO A 182 13.18 -10.50 -7.10
CA PRO A 182 13.18 -10.54 -5.64
C PRO A 182 13.39 -9.13 -5.05
N MET A 183 13.13 -9.00 -3.75
CA MET A 183 13.44 -7.78 -3.01
C MET A 183 14.97 -7.55 -3.03
N SER A 184 15.38 -6.31 -3.26
CA SER A 184 16.79 -5.88 -3.33
C SER A 184 16.98 -4.64 -2.46
N SER A 185 18.18 -4.47 -1.90
CA SER A 185 18.58 -3.23 -1.21
C SER A 185 18.85 -2.08 -2.18
N VAL A 186 18.97 -2.38 -3.47
CA VAL A 186 19.17 -1.42 -4.57
C VAL A 186 17.79 -1.12 -5.18
N PRO A 187 17.23 0.09 -5.00
CA PRO A 187 15.87 0.44 -5.42
C PRO A 187 15.58 0.14 -6.90
N GLU A 188 16.56 0.35 -7.77
CA GLU A 188 16.46 0.19 -9.23
C GLU A 188 16.23 -1.26 -9.65
N ARG A 189 16.72 -2.21 -8.83
CA ARG A 189 16.62 -3.66 -9.08
C ARG A 189 15.59 -4.34 -8.16
N ALA A 190 14.97 -3.61 -7.24
CA ALA A 190 14.04 -4.15 -6.27
C ALA A 190 12.73 -4.58 -6.94
N GLY A 191 12.26 -5.80 -6.61
CA GLY A 191 10.93 -6.28 -6.97
C GLY A 191 10.16 -6.79 -5.76
N ILE A 192 8.90 -7.18 -5.98
CA ILE A 192 7.97 -7.59 -4.91
C ILE A 192 7.69 -9.09 -4.88
N ARG A 193 8.35 -9.89 -5.73
CA ARG A 193 8.09 -11.33 -5.83
C ARG A 193 8.13 -12.04 -4.48
N THR A 194 9.16 -11.77 -3.67
CA THR A 194 9.33 -12.44 -2.37
C THR A 194 8.16 -12.13 -1.43
N ALA A 195 7.72 -10.86 -1.37
CA ALA A 195 6.59 -10.45 -0.56
C ALA A 195 5.28 -11.07 -1.07
N LEU A 196 5.07 -11.05 -2.39
CA LEU A 196 3.89 -11.61 -3.04
C LEU A 196 3.76 -13.11 -2.78
N LEU A 197 4.82 -13.88 -3.01
CA LEU A 197 4.82 -15.32 -2.74
C LEU A 197 4.61 -15.59 -1.25
N GLY A 198 5.25 -14.80 -0.37
CA GLY A 198 5.04 -14.90 1.07
C GLY A 198 3.57 -14.73 1.44
N SER A 199 2.90 -13.69 0.94
CA SER A 199 1.48 -13.45 1.17
C SER A 199 0.60 -14.57 0.64
N VAL A 200 0.88 -15.07 -0.57
CA VAL A 200 0.13 -16.19 -1.17
C VAL A 200 0.28 -17.46 -0.32
N TRP A 201 1.50 -17.79 0.11
CA TRP A 201 1.76 -18.93 0.98
C TRP A 201 1.05 -18.80 2.33
N MET A 202 1.07 -17.61 2.93
CA MET A 202 0.37 -17.34 4.19
C MET A 202 -1.14 -17.54 4.04
N ILE A 203 -1.74 -16.99 3.00
CA ILE A 203 -3.18 -17.15 2.72
C ILE A 203 -3.50 -18.62 2.44
N ALA A 204 -2.70 -19.29 1.61
CA ALA A 204 -2.91 -20.69 1.26
C ALA A 204 -2.83 -21.62 2.48
N LEU A 205 -1.81 -21.44 3.34
CA LEU A 205 -1.66 -22.22 4.56
C LEU A 205 -2.80 -21.95 5.55
N THR A 206 -3.17 -20.67 5.71
CA THR A 206 -4.29 -20.28 6.58
C THR A 206 -5.58 -20.92 6.09
N MET A 207 -5.84 -20.87 4.78
CA MET A 207 -7.02 -21.48 4.18
C MET A 207 -7.01 -23.01 4.33
N LEU A 208 -5.86 -23.66 4.10
CA LEU A 208 -5.71 -25.11 4.20
C LEU A 208 -6.05 -25.64 5.60
N ILE A 209 -5.80 -24.86 6.65
CA ILE A 209 -6.07 -25.24 8.04
C ILE A 209 -7.46 -24.75 8.48
N ALA A 210 -7.75 -23.46 8.28
CA ALA A 210 -8.96 -22.83 8.77
C ALA A 210 -10.21 -23.34 8.03
N PHE A 211 -10.11 -23.66 6.74
CA PHE A 211 -11.26 -24.12 5.97
C PHE A 211 -11.75 -25.51 6.43
N PRO A 212 -10.91 -26.57 6.52
CA PRO A 212 -11.37 -27.86 7.03
C PRO A 212 -11.86 -27.78 8.48
N VAL A 213 -11.17 -27.05 9.35
CA VAL A 213 -11.57 -26.87 10.75
C VAL A 213 -12.90 -26.13 10.86
N GLY A 214 -13.07 -25.05 10.09
CA GLY A 214 -14.32 -24.28 10.05
C GLY A 214 -15.50 -25.09 9.54
N VAL A 215 -15.30 -25.86 8.46
CA VAL A 215 -16.34 -26.75 7.91
C VAL A 215 -16.68 -27.87 8.90
N ALA A 216 -15.68 -28.52 9.51
CA ALA A 216 -15.90 -29.57 10.50
C ALA A 216 -16.64 -29.04 11.74
N ALA A 217 -16.28 -27.84 12.22
CA ALA A 217 -16.96 -27.18 13.32
C ALA A 217 -18.41 -26.84 12.97
N ALA A 218 -18.67 -26.31 11.76
CA ALA A 218 -20.02 -26.01 11.30
C ALA A 218 -20.90 -27.27 11.23
N ILE A 219 -20.39 -28.36 10.64
CA ILE A 219 -21.12 -29.64 10.57
C ILE A 219 -21.38 -30.20 11.97
N TYR A 220 -20.40 -30.16 12.87
CA TYR A 220 -20.58 -30.63 14.25
C TYR A 220 -21.66 -29.84 14.99
N LEU A 221 -21.61 -28.49 14.90
CA LEU A 221 -22.57 -27.62 15.59
C LEU A 221 -23.99 -27.75 15.05
N GLU A 222 -24.15 -27.99 13.74
CA GLU A 222 -25.48 -28.11 13.13
C GLU A 222 -26.10 -29.50 13.33
N GLU A 223 -25.33 -30.57 13.10
CA GLU A 223 -25.88 -31.94 13.03
C GLU A 223 -25.75 -32.71 14.34
N TYR A 224 -24.67 -32.51 15.10
CA TYR A 224 -24.33 -33.37 16.23
C TYR A 224 -24.48 -32.68 17.58
N ALA A 225 -24.47 -31.35 17.61
CA ALA A 225 -24.43 -30.64 18.87
C ALA A 225 -25.80 -30.59 19.57
N GLY A 226 -25.85 -31.18 20.76
CA GLY A 226 -27.00 -31.07 21.64
C GLY A 226 -27.09 -29.70 22.33
N ARG A 227 -28.25 -29.40 22.92
CA ARG A 227 -28.48 -28.15 23.69
C ARG A 227 -27.75 -28.14 25.04
N CYS A 228 -26.41 -28.04 25.02
CA CYS A 228 -25.59 -27.90 26.21
C CYS A 228 -25.04 -26.47 26.36
N TRP A 229 -24.61 -26.11 27.56
CA TRP A 229 -24.10 -24.76 27.83
C TRP A 229 -22.78 -24.47 27.12
N TRP A 230 -21.94 -25.50 26.92
CA TRP A 230 -20.69 -25.39 26.16
C TRP A 230 -20.93 -25.01 24.70
N ASN A 231 -21.95 -25.59 24.06
CA ASN A 231 -22.27 -25.26 22.66
C ASN A 231 -22.74 -23.82 22.50
N ARG A 232 -23.60 -23.35 23.42
CA ARG A 232 -24.04 -21.95 23.48
C ARG A 232 -22.86 -20.99 23.65
N LEU A 233 -21.86 -21.36 24.45
CA LEU A 233 -20.66 -20.56 24.61
C LEU A 233 -19.87 -20.48 23.29
N ILE A 234 -19.68 -21.62 22.60
CA ILE A 234 -18.97 -21.68 21.31
C ILE A 234 -19.69 -20.83 20.25
N GLU A 235 -21.00 -21.04 20.06
CA GLU A 235 -21.82 -20.27 19.10
C GLU A 235 -21.77 -18.77 19.37
N THR A 236 -21.85 -18.36 20.64
CA THR A 236 -21.76 -16.95 21.03
C THR A 236 -20.39 -16.36 20.67
N ASN A 237 -19.31 -17.10 20.94
CA ASN A 237 -17.96 -16.64 20.58
C ASN A 237 -17.75 -16.57 19.07
N ILE A 238 -18.24 -17.53 18.29
CA ILE A 238 -18.17 -17.51 16.82
C ILE A 238 -18.91 -16.28 16.27
N ASN A 239 -20.13 -16.03 16.74
CA ASN A 239 -20.92 -14.87 16.31
C ASN A 239 -20.26 -13.54 16.69
N ASN A 240 -19.70 -13.45 17.91
CA ASN A 240 -18.94 -12.28 18.33
C ASN A 240 -17.70 -12.10 17.47
N LEU A 241 -16.96 -13.17 17.18
CA LEU A 241 -15.74 -13.10 16.39
C LEU A 241 -16.02 -12.65 14.94
N ALA A 242 -17.10 -13.17 14.35
CA ALA A 242 -17.55 -12.81 13.01
C ALA A 242 -18.11 -11.37 12.91
N GLY A 243 -18.65 -10.83 14.02
CA GLY A 243 -19.24 -9.50 14.07
C GLY A 243 -18.26 -8.34 14.31
N VAL A 244 -17.03 -8.64 14.75
CA VAL A 244 -16.02 -7.61 15.04
C VAL A 244 -15.34 -7.17 13.72
N PRO A 245 -15.23 -5.84 13.46
CA PRO A 245 -14.50 -5.33 12.30
C PRO A 245 -13.04 -5.77 12.29
N SER A 246 -12.52 -6.16 11.12
CA SER A 246 -11.13 -6.63 10.96
C SER A 246 -10.06 -5.63 11.44
N ILE A 247 -10.35 -4.33 11.36
CA ILE A 247 -9.46 -3.26 11.85
C ILE A 247 -9.19 -3.40 13.36
N ILE A 248 -10.20 -3.82 14.14
CA ILE A 248 -10.05 -3.96 15.59
C ILE A 248 -9.09 -5.10 15.92
N TYR A 249 -9.19 -6.24 15.21
CA TYR A 249 -8.23 -7.33 15.35
C TYR A 249 -6.82 -6.90 14.96
N GLY A 250 -6.68 -6.12 13.88
CA GLY A 250 -5.37 -5.60 13.45
C GLY A 250 -4.73 -4.63 14.45
N MET A 251 -5.52 -3.96 15.30
CA MET A 251 -5.00 -3.03 16.32
C MET A 251 -4.64 -3.71 17.64
N LEU A 252 -5.27 -4.83 18.00
CA LEU A 252 -5.07 -5.50 19.28
C LEU A 252 -3.81 -6.38 19.33
N GLY A 253 -3.27 -6.75 18.16
CA GLY A 253 -2.07 -7.58 18.06
C GLY A 253 -2.39 -9.07 18.17
#